data_AF-A0A7X7HM60-F1
#
_entry.id   AF-A0A7X7HM60-F1
#
_cell.length_a   1.000
_cell.length_b   1.000
_cell.length_c   1.000
_cell.angle_alpha   90.00
_cell.angle_beta   90.00
_cell.angle_gamma   90.00
#
_symmetry.space_group_name_H-M   'P 1'
#
loop_
_entity.id
_entity.type
_entity.pdbx_description
1 polymer ?
#
loop_
_entity_poly.entity_id
_entity_poly.type
_entity_poly.pdbx_seq_one_letter_code
_entity_poly.pdbx_strand_id
1 'polypeptide(L)'
;MALIITDECINCDVCEPECPNDAISMGEEIYQIDPLKCTECVGHFDEPQCQQVCPVSCIPQDPQWRESREALHAKYLALQARRPESGAGDGGREQDGAAAHDPRPVSQAGR
;
A
#
# COMPACT_ATOMS: atom_id res chain seq x y z
N MET A 1 -14.27 -8.63 6.50
CA MET A 1 -13.40 -9.53 7.27
C MET A 1 -12.09 -8.81 7.50
N ALA A 2 -11.40 -8.99 8.62
CA ALA A 2 -10.00 -8.55 8.64
C ALA A 2 -9.16 -9.59 7.87
N LEU A 3 -8.01 -9.16 7.36
CA LEU A 3 -6.96 -10.09 6.94
C LEU A 3 -6.02 -10.37 8.12
N ILE A 4 -5.28 -11.47 8.05
CA ILE A 4 -4.24 -11.83 9.02
C ILE A 4 -2.95 -12.18 8.28
N ILE A 5 -1.79 -11.91 8.89
CA ILE A 5 -0.48 -12.35 8.40
C ILE A 5 -0.09 -13.62 9.17
N THR A 6 0.26 -14.69 8.44
CA THR A 6 0.66 -15.97 9.04
C THR A 6 2.16 -15.99 9.39
N ASP A 7 2.57 -17.05 10.06
CA ASP A 7 3.97 -17.36 10.41
C ASP A 7 4.88 -17.62 9.20
N GLU A 8 4.31 -17.70 7.99
CA GLU A 8 5.06 -17.75 6.73
C GLU A 8 5.62 -16.39 6.31
N CYS A 9 5.34 -15.32 7.07
CA CYS A 9 5.89 -13.99 6.81
C CYS A 9 7.42 -13.99 6.86
N ILE A 10 8.05 -13.37 5.85
CA ILE A 10 9.51 -13.27 5.73
C ILE A 10 10.07 -11.89 6.08
N ASN A 11 9.26 -11.00 6.69
CA ASN A 11 9.66 -9.64 7.09
C ASN A 11 10.33 -8.83 5.97
N CYS A 12 9.68 -8.77 4.81
CA CYS A 12 10.20 -8.07 3.61
C CYS A 12 9.77 -6.60 3.47
N ASP A 13 9.02 -6.06 4.43
CA ASP A 13 8.61 -4.64 4.55
C ASP A 13 7.70 -4.07 3.44
N VAL A 14 7.40 -4.84 2.38
CA VAL A 14 6.65 -4.32 1.22
C VAL A 14 5.16 -4.09 1.48
N CYS A 15 4.56 -4.72 2.49
CA CYS A 15 3.11 -4.65 2.71
C CYS A 15 2.65 -3.50 3.62
N GLU A 16 3.52 -3.02 4.52
CA GLU A 16 3.23 -1.90 5.42
C GLU A 16 2.85 -0.60 4.68
N PRO A 17 3.68 -0.09 3.73
CA PRO A 17 3.38 1.18 3.06
C PRO A 17 2.16 1.11 2.13
N GLU A 18 1.74 -0.09 1.72
CA GLU A 18 0.62 -0.29 0.81
C GLU A 18 -0.74 -0.27 1.53
N CYS A 19 -0.76 -0.30 2.87
CA CYS A 19 -2.00 -0.29 3.62
C CYS A 19 -2.57 1.13 3.73
N PRO A 20 -3.73 1.47 3.12
CA PRO A 20 -4.25 2.83 3.11
C PRO A 20 -4.79 3.32 4.47
N ASN A 21 -4.86 2.42 5.46
CA ASN A 21 -5.40 2.66 6.79
C ASN A 21 -4.35 2.49 7.90
N ASP A 22 -3.06 2.33 7.55
CA ASP A 22 -1.98 2.07 8.51
C ASP A 22 -2.34 0.93 9.49
N ALA A 23 -2.92 -0.14 8.92
CA ALA A 23 -3.36 -1.31 9.67
C ALA A 23 -2.25 -2.34 9.86
N ILE A 24 -1.17 -2.24 9.08
CA ILE A 24 -0.06 -3.19 9.09
C ILE A 24 1.12 -2.56 9.81
N SER A 25 1.78 -3.32 10.69
CA SER A 25 2.98 -2.87 11.40
C SER A 25 3.86 -4.06 11.80
N MET A 26 5.15 -3.82 12.00
CA MET A 26 6.07 -4.83 12.55
C MET A 26 5.65 -5.24 13.97
N GLY A 27 5.42 -6.55 14.18
CA GLY A 27 5.17 -7.14 15.48
C GLY A 27 6.45 -7.60 16.17
N GLU A 28 6.33 -8.54 17.12
CA GLU A 28 7.49 -9.11 17.83
C GLU A 28 8.35 -10.01 16.92
N GLU A 29 7.72 -10.82 16.08
CA GLU A 29 8.40 -11.80 15.22
C GLU A 29 8.09 -11.61 13.73
N ILE A 30 6.85 -11.22 13.43
CA ILE A 30 6.32 -11.04 12.07
C ILE A 30 5.50 -9.76 12.00
N TYR A 31 5.23 -9.29 10.78
CA TYR A 31 4.22 -8.27 10.55
C TYR A 31 2.84 -8.70 11.06
N GLN A 32 2.08 -7.75 11.59
CA GLN A 32 0.75 -7.96 12.14
C GLN A 32 -0.26 -6.98 11.54
N ILE A 33 -1.52 -7.41 11.46
CA ILE A 33 -2.63 -6.58 10.98
C ILE A 33 -3.53 -6.23 12.16
N ASP A 34 -3.78 -4.94 12.39
CA ASP A 34 -4.83 -4.46 13.30
C ASP A 34 -6.22 -4.64 12.65
N PRO A 35 -7.05 -5.56 13.14
CA PRO A 35 -8.35 -5.84 12.56
C PRO A 35 -9.34 -4.67 12.70
N LEU A 36 -9.10 -3.74 13.64
CA LEU A 36 -9.93 -2.55 13.82
C LEU A 36 -9.68 -1.49 12.74
N LYS A 37 -8.56 -1.60 12.03
CA LYS A 37 -8.20 -0.71 10.91
C LYS A 37 -8.28 -1.39 9.54
N CYS A 38 -8.18 -2.71 9.48
CA CYS A 38 -8.27 -3.46 8.23
C CYS A 38 -9.69 -3.36 7.62
N THR A 39 -9.79 -2.85 6.40
CA THR A 39 -11.04 -2.76 5.63
C THR A 39 -11.07 -3.71 4.42
N GLU A 40 -10.12 -4.64 4.31
CA GLU A 40 -9.84 -5.37 3.06
C GLU A 40 -9.67 -4.44 1.85
N CYS A 41 -9.17 -3.22 2.09
CA CYS A 41 -9.11 -2.13 1.12
C CYS A 41 -10.47 -1.65 0.57
N VAL A 42 -11.61 -2.15 1.06
CA VAL A 42 -12.94 -1.64 0.71
C VAL A 42 -12.99 -0.14 1.01
N GLY A 43 -13.45 0.64 0.03
CA GLY A 43 -13.49 2.11 0.05
C GLY A 43 -12.27 2.79 -0.57
N HIS A 44 -11.18 2.05 -0.82
CA HIS A 44 -9.98 2.54 -1.49
C HIS A 44 -9.72 1.82 -2.82
N PHE A 45 -9.78 0.49 -2.81
CA PHE A 45 -9.44 -0.37 -3.94
C PHE A 45 -10.43 -1.56 -4.05
N ASP A 46 -10.45 -2.22 -5.19
CA ASP A 46 -11.27 -3.41 -5.41
C ASP A 46 -10.69 -4.68 -4.77
N GLU A 47 -9.37 -4.73 -4.63
CA GLU A 47 -8.62 -5.86 -4.09
C GLU A 47 -7.66 -5.42 -2.95
N PRO A 48 -7.33 -6.31 -2.00
CA PRO A 48 -6.39 -5.97 -0.93
C PRO A 48 -4.96 -5.76 -1.44
N GLN A 49 -4.43 -4.55 -1.30
CA GLN A 49 -3.12 -4.19 -1.84
C GLN A 49 -1.98 -5.00 -1.20
N CYS A 50 -2.05 -5.26 0.10
CA CYS A 50 -1.07 -6.08 0.81
C CYS A 50 -0.96 -7.51 0.25
N GLN A 51 -2.04 -8.10 -0.26
CA GLN A 51 -2.00 -9.42 -0.90
C GLN A 51 -1.32 -9.38 -2.27
N GLN A 52 -1.47 -8.28 -3.02
CA GLN A 52 -0.87 -8.12 -4.35
C GLN A 52 0.66 -8.02 -4.29
N VAL A 53 1.20 -7.46 -3.21
CA VAL A 53 2.64 -7.24 -3.04
C VAL A 53 3.34 -8.33 -2.22
N CYS A 54 2.61 -9.21 -1.53
CA CYS A 54 3.21 -10.22 -0.67
C CYS A 54 3.90 -11.32 -1.49
N PRO A 55 5.24 -11.47 -1.43
CA PRO A 55 5.98 -12.42 -2.28
C PRO A 55 5.75 -13.89 -1.92
N VAL A 56 5.23 -14.16 -0.72
CA VAL A 56 4.99 -15.52 -0.19
C VAL A 56 3.50 -15.81 0.03
N SER A 57 2.61 -14.90 -0.36
CA SER A 57 1.14 -15.10 -0.26
C SER A 57 0.64 -15.48 1.15
N CYS A 58 1.28 -14.96 2.21
CA CYS A 58 1.01 -15.32 3.60
C CYS A 58 -0.08 -14.46 4.29
N ILE A 59 -1.01 -13.88 3.52
CA ILE A 59 -2.02 -12.93 4.03
C ILE A 59 -3.46 -13.39 3.73
N PRO A 60 -3.96 -14.48 4.35
CA PRO A 60 -5.33 -14.95 4.16
C PRO A 60 -6.38 -14.09 4.89
N GLN A 61 -7.66 -14.40 4.65
CA GLN A 61 -8.77 -13.86 5.45
C GLN A 61 -8.71 -14.42 6.88
N ASP A 62 -8.93 -13.55 7.87
CA ASP A 62 -9.00 -13.94 9.27
C ASP A 62 -10.37 -14.59 9.58
N PRO A 63 -10.42 -15.88 9.96
CA PRO A 63 -11.68 -16.56 10.29
C PRO A 63 -12.38 -16.00 11.54
N GLN A 64 -11.65 -15.34 12.44
CA GLN A 64 -12.14 -14.78 13.70
C GLN A 64 -12.77 -13.39 13.51
N TRP A 65 -12.41 -12.69 12.44
CA TRP A 65 -12.91 -11.35 12.14
C TRP A 65 -13.73 -11.33 10.87
N ARG A 66 -14.94 -11.91 10.91
CA ARG A 66 -15.84 -11.94 9.76
C ARG A 66 -16.70 -10.68 9.68
N GLU A 67 -16.63 -9.97 8.56
CA GLU A 67 -17.41 -8.74 8.34
C GLU A 67 -17.92 -8.71 6.90
N SER A 68 -19.13 -8.17 6.70
CA SER A 68 -19.70 -7.95 5.38
C SER A 68 -19.03 -6.76 4.67
N ARG A 69 -19.21 -6.67 3.35
CA ARG A 69 -18.73 -5.51 2.56
C ARG A 69 -19.30 -4.19 3.09
N GLU A 70 -20.56 -4.17 3.54
CA GLU A 70 -21.19 -2.99 4.14
C GLU A 70 -20.51 -2.59 5.46
N ALA A 71 -20.20 -3.57 6.33
CA ALA A 71 -19.50 -3.32 7.59
C ALA A 71 -18.08 -2.78 7.36
N LEU A 72 -17.36 -3.33 6.37
CA LEU A 72 -16.04 -2.84 5.98
C LEU A 72 -16.10 -1.41 5.45
N HIS A 73 -17.10 -1.10 4.63
CA HIS A 73 -17.30 0.25 4.11
C HIS A 73 -17.68 1.24 5.22
N ALA A 74 -18.51 0.84 6.19
CA ALA A 74 -18.80 1.65 7.37
C ALA A 74 -17.55 1.91 8.22
N LYS A 75 -16.69 0.89 8.40
CA LYS A 75 -15.39 1.03 9.08
C LYS A 75 -14.48 2.03 8.35
N TYR A 76 -14.38 1.93 7.02
CA TYR A 76 -13.66 2.88 6.18
C TYR A 76 -14.11 4.32 6.43
N LEU A 77 -15.42 4.61 6.34
CA LEU A 77 -15.95 5.96 6.59
C LEU A 77 -15.58 6.47 7.99
N ALA A 78 -15.65 5.60 8.99
CA ALA A 78 -15.30 5.94 10.36
C ALA A 78 -13.81 6.25 10.53
N LEU A 79 -12.91 5.54 9.84
CA LEU A 79 -11.47 5.80 9.85
C LEU A 79 -11.13 7.10 9.12
N GLN A 80 -11.72 7.33 7.96
CA GLN A 80 -11.53 8.57 7.18
C GLN A 80 -11.99 9.80 7.96
N ALA A 81 -13.11 9.72 8.68
CA ALA A 81 -13.60 10.81 9.51
C ALA A 81 -12.68 11.12 10.72
N ARG A 82 -11.82 10.17 11.12
CA ARG A 82 -10.89 10.31 12.25
C ARG A 82 -9.47 10.67 11.83
N ARG A 83 -9.12 10.57 10.54
CA ARG A 83 -7.78 10.91 10.07
C ARG A 83 -7.67 12.43 10.05
N PRO A 84 -6.79 13.04 10.87
CA PRO A 84 -6.50 14.46 10.73
C PRO A 84 -5.96 14.70 9.31
N GLU A 85 -6.19 15.89 8.78
CA GLU A 85 -5.94 16.29 7.40
C GLU A 85 -4.42 16.35 7.10
N SER A 86 -3.77 15.20 7.08
CA SER A 86 -2.40 15.03 6.62
C SER A 86 -2.42 14.54 5.16
N GLY A 87 -2.31 15.51 4.25
CA GLY A 87 -1.78 15.31 2.90
C GLY A 87 -2.71 14.61 1.91
N ALA A 88 -3.64 15.36 1.32
CA ALA A 88 -4.05 15.07 -0.04
C ALA A 88 -2.79 15.07 -0.92
N GLY A 89 -2.40 13.89 -1.40
CA GLY A 89 -1.51 13.77 -2.54
C GLY A 89 -2.21 14.35 -3.76
N ASP A 90 -2.01 15.65 -3.99
CA ASP A 90 -2.09 16.24 -5.32
C ASP A 90 -0.86 15.68 -6.08
N GLY A 91 -1.04 14.78 -7.03
CA GLY A 91 -1.64 15.12 -8.30
C GLY A 91 -0.48 15.36 -9.26
N GLY A 92 -0.21 14.39 -10.14
CA GLY A 92 0.86 14.49 -11.12
C GLY A 92 0.80 15.80 -11.90
N ARG A 93 1.93 16.50 -11.95
CA ARG A 93 2.18 17.53 -12.98
C ARG A 93 3.08 16.92 -14.03
N GLU A 94 2.47 16.22 -14.97
CA GLU A 94 3.09 15.96 -16.25
C GLU A 94 3.04 17.23 -17.09
N GLN A 95 4.19 17.55 -17.70
CA GLN A 95 4.41 18.35 -18.91
C GLN A 95 4.56 19.87 -18.75
N ASP A 96 5.83 20.31 -18.83
CA ASP A 96 6.37 21.31 -19.78
C ASP A 96 7.91 21.16 -19.67
N GLY A 97 8.61 20.45 -20.55
CA GLY A 97 8.90 20.95 -21.89
C GLY A 97 10.16 21.83 -21.89
N ALA A 98 11.36 21.24 -21.75
CA ALA A 98 12.60 21.87 -22.16
C ALA A 98 13.66 20.82 -22.49
N ALA A 99 13.91 20.66 -23.78
CA ALA A 99 14.90 19.77 -24.34
C ALA A 99 16.32 20.15 -23.86
N ALA A 100 17.07 19.15 -23.40
CA ALA A 100 18.52 19.17 -23.46
C ALA A 100 18.99 17.85 -24.09
N HIS A 101 18.56 17.64 -25.34
CA HIS A 101 19.36 16.86 -26.27
C HIS A 101 20.52 17.78 -26.69
N ASP A 102 21.68 17.62 -26.07
CA ASP A 102 22.94 18.09 -26.66
C ASP A 102 23.69 16.87 -27.21
N PRO A 103 23.57 16.58 -28.53
CA PRO A 103 24.38 15.58 -29.18
C PRO A 103 25.43 16.28 -30.04
N ARG A 104 26.59 16.66 -29.49
CA ARG A 104 27.75 17.07 -30.32
C ARG A 104 29.09 16.65 -29.69
N PRO A 105 30.13 16.41 -30.50
CA PRO A 105 30.24 15.22 -31.33
C PRO A 105 31.58 14.49 -31.08
N VAL A 106 31.59 13.16 -31.26
CA VAL A 106 32.83 12.43 -31.56
C VAL A 106 33.39 13.00 -32.86
N SER A 107 34.60 13.59 -32.81
CA SER A 107 35.43 13.78 -33.99
C SER A 107 36.90 13.58 -33.65
N GLN A 108 37.46 12.56 -34.29
CA GLN A 108 38.85 12.14 -34.34
C GLN A 108 39.81 13.24 -34.83
N ALA A 109 41.04 13.24 -34.29
CA ALA A 109 42.35 13.42 -34.96
C ALA A 109 43.38 13.67 -33.83
N GLY A 110 44.46 12.91 -33.62
CA GLY A 110 45.41 12.39 -34.58
C GLY A 110 46.67 13.26 -34.56
N ARG A 111 47.57 13.06 -33.58
CA ARG A 111 49.04 13.24 -33.59
C ARG A 111 49.62 13.13 -32.19
#